data_AF-A0A1Q6XB59-F1
#
_entry.id   AF-A0A1Q6XB59-F1
#
_cell.length_a   1.000
_cell.length_b   1.000
_cell.length_c   1.000
_cell.angle_alpha   90.00
_cell.angle_beta   90.00
_cell.angle_gamma   90.00
#
_symmetry.space_group_name_H-M   'P 1'
#
loop_
_entity.id
_entity.type
_entity.pdbx_description
1 polymer ?
#
loop_
_entity_poly.entity_id
_entity_poly.type
_entity_poly.pdbx_seq_one_letter_code
_entity_poly.pdbx_strand_id
1 'polypeptide(L)'
;MGWGLRTLILTMVLVGCGGGASDVLPVGFVNQTQHSVAELWTIWKSAQQSLAKKVDLNPLQRSFPGVVADIRPGDSRALRAAPHQIRVAREPDVGSGILFGATGVLRTDPTGLIACPQPCNVRYAAAFSKYDLRLTRYAESWEFEGDNFVIILEYEFENQILSVLGYNMRWR
;
A
#
# COMPACT_ATOMS: atom_id res chain seq x y z
N MET A 1 -8.40 71.27 -34.89
CA MET A 1 -9.82 71.14 -34.50
C MET A 1 -10.17 69.66 -34.50
N GLY A 2 -10.64 69.14 -33.37
CA GLY A 2 -10.91 67.72 -33.16
C GLY A 2 -10.98 67.42 -31.66
N TRP A 3 -12.06 67.89 -31.03
CA TRP A 3 -12.44 67.50 -29.66
C TRP A 3 -13.05 66.09 -29.68
N GLY A 4 -12.79 65.31 -28.63
CA GLY A 4 -13.42 64.01 -28.37
C GLY A 4 -12.72 63.34 -27.20
N LEU A 5 -12.92 63.85 -25.99
CA LEU A 5 -13.88 63.40 -24.98
C LEU A 5 -13.36 62.20 -24.17
N ARG A 6 -13.28 62.46 -22.86
CA ARG A 6 -12.75 61.63 -21.78
C ARG A 6 -13.66 60.42 -21.48
N THR A 7 -13.03 59.47 -20.78
CA THR A 7 -13.58 58.54 -19.76
C THR A 7 -14.15 57.22 -20.26
N LEU A 8 -13.47 56.11 -19.94
CA LEU A 8 -13.96 55.14 -18.96
C LEU A 8 -12.90 54.07 -18.66
N ILE A 9 -12.50 54.03 -17.38
CA ILE A 9 -11.81 52.94 -16.72
C ILE A 9 -12.75 51.72 -16.76
N LEU A 10 -12.27 50.57 -17.24
CA LEU A 10 -12.86 49.29 -16.90
C LEU A 10 -11.76 48.31 -16.47
N THR A 11 -11.61 48.23 -15.17
CA THR A 11 -11.03 47.15 -14.39
C THR A 11 -11.46 45.78 -14.93
N MET A 12 -10.53 45.04 -15.54
CA MET A 12 -10.72 43.62 -15.78
C MET A 12 -10.42 42.88 -14.49
N VAL A 13 -11.49 42.64 -13.73
CA VAL A 13 -11.51 41.88 -12.49
C VAL A 13 -11.04 40.46 -12.77
N LEU A 14 -10.06 40.03 -11.98
CA LEU A 14 -9.61 38.66 -11.81
C LEU A 14 -10.83 37.73 -11.59
N VAL A 15 -11.14 36.91 -12.59
CA VAL A 15 -11.87 35.65 -12.37
C VAL A 15 -10.84 34.53 -12.46
N GLY A 16 -9.89 34.55 -11.53
CA GLY A 16 -9.22 33.32 -11.14
C GLY A 16 -10.26 32.51 -10.37
N CYS A 17 -10.95 31.60 -11.06
CA CYS A 17 -11.73 30.58 -10.38
C CYS A 17 -10.78 29.87 -9.40
N GLY A 18 -10.98 30.14 -8.11
CA GLY A 18 -10.47 29.33 -7.02
C GLY A 18 -11.10 27.95 -7.12
N GLY A 19 -10.60 27.13 -8.04
CA GLY A 19 -10.73 25.70 -8.00
C GLY A 19 -9.57 25.21 -7.17
N GLY A 20 -9.75 25.10 -5.85
CA GLY A 20 -8.91 24.20 -5.08
C GLY A 20 -8.99 22.85 -5.78
N ALA A 21 -7.90 22.42 -6.40
CA ALA A 21 -7.78 21.06 -6.87
C ALA A 21 -7.97 20.21 -5.61
N SER A 22 -9.14 19.58 -5.47
CA SER A 22 -9.29 18.52 -4.50
C SER A 22 -8.18 17.52 -4.82
N ASP A 23 -7.22 17.35 -3.92
CA ASP A 23 -6.09 16.41 -3.99
C ASP A 23 -6.57 14.94 -3.94
N VAL A 24 -7.58 14.61 -4.74
CA VAL A 24 -8.07 13.24 -4.91
C VAL A 24 -7.12 12.57 -5.89
N LEU A 25 -6.14 11.86 -5.32
CA LEU A 25 -5.19 11.07 -6.11
C LEU A 25 -5.94 10.09 -7.04
N PRO A 26 -5.50 9.94 -8.31
CA PRO A 26 -6.18 9.09 -9.27
C PRO A 26 -6.30 7.64 -8.80
N VAL A 27 -7.43 7.01 -9.08
CA VAL A 27 -7.64 5.60 -8.76
C VAL A 27 -6.75 4.73 -9.66
N GLY A 28 -5.95 3.86 -9.05
CA GLY A 28 -5.06 2.92 -9.72
C GLY A 28 -3.78 2.63 -8.95
N PHE A 29 -2.85 1.98 -9.64
CA PHE A 29 -1.54 1.59 -9.12
C PHE A 29 -0.41 2.31 -9.87
N VAL A 30 0.68 2.60 -9.17
CA VAL A 30 1.97 2.90 -9.79
C VAL A 30 2.74 1.57 -9.85
N ASN A 31 2.67 0.91 -11.00
CA ASN A 31 3.17 -0.45 -11.16
C ASN A 31 4.68 -0.46 -11.49
N GLN A 32 5.48 -1.07 -10.62
CA GLN A 32 6.92 -1.29 -10.81
C GLN A 32 7.27 -2.80 -10.71
N THR A 33 6.29 -3.66 -10.98
CA THR A 33 6.43 -5.12 -10.99
C THR A 33 6.56 -5.65 -12.43
N GLN A 34 6.81 -6.95 -12.59
CA GLN A 34 6.72 -7.63 -13.88
C GLN A 34 5.28 -8.00 -14.26
N HIS A 35 4.36 -7.90 -13.30
CA HIS A 35 2.94 -8.25 -13.44
C HIS A 35 2.13 -7.13 -14.09
N SER A 36 0.98 -7.48 -14.67
CA SER A 36 0.13 -6.48 -15.33
C SER A 36 -0.69 -5.67 -14.33
N VAL A 37 -1.07 -4.44 -14.69
CA VAL A 37 -2.00 -3.63 -13.87
C VAL A 37 -3.36 -4.33 -13.70
N ALA A 38 -3.81 -5.10 -14.70
CA ALA A 38 -5.04 -5.88 -14.61
C ALA A 38 -4.95 -6.98 -13.55
N GLU A 39 -3.79 -7.62 -13.42
CA GLU A 39 -3.52 -8.61 -12.38
C GLU A 39 -3.52 -7.98 -10.99
N LEU A 40 -2.88 -6.82 -10.81
CA LEU A 40 -2.95 -6.06 -9.55
C LEU A 40 -4.40 -5.73 -9.16
N TRP A 41 -5.24 -5.36 -10.12
CA TRP A 41 -6.67 -5.14 -9.88
C TRP A 41 -7.42 -6.41 -9.47
N THR A 42 -7.08 -7.56 -10.03
CA THR A 42 -7.66 -8.85 -9.63
C THR A 42 -7.29 -9.17 -8.19
N ILE A 43 -6.03 -9.01 -7.81
CA ILE A 43 -5.54 -9.24 -6.44
C ILE A 43 -6.20 -8.26 -5.47
N TRP A 44 -6.32 -6.97 -5.84
CA TRP A 44 -7.04 -5.98 -5.03
C TRP A 44 -8.49 -6.38 -4.77
N LYS A 45 -9.22 -6.82 -5.80
CA LYS A 45 -10.60 -7.29 -5.67
C LYS A 45 -10.68 -8.53 -4.77
N SER A 46 -9.70 -9.43 -4.85
CA SER A 46 -9.60 -10.58 -3.95
C SER A 46 -9.48 -10.12 -2.49
N ALA A 47 -8.55 -9.21 -2.20
CA ALA A 47 -8.38 -8.61 -0.87
C ALA A 47 -9.66 -7.92 -0.37
N GLN A 48 -10.36 -7.17 -1.22
CA GLN A 48 -11.66 -6.57 -0.87
C GLN A 48 -12.69 -7.62 -0.47
N GLN A 49 -12.78 -8.72 -1.22
CA GLN A 49 -13.72 -9.81 -0.95
C GLN A 49 -13.34 -10.61 0.29
N SER A 50 -12.05 -10.83 0.52
CA SER A 50 -11.53 -11.47 1.74
C SER A 50 -11.95 -10.68 2.97
N LEU A 51 -11.63 -9.39 3.01
CA LEU A 51 -11.96 -8.50 4.13
C LEU A 51 -13.47 -8.31 4.32
N ALA A 52 -14.25 -8.35 3.25
CA ALA A 52 -15.71 -8.30 3.35
C ALA A 52 -16.31 -9.55 4.04
N LYS A 53 -15.57 -10.66 4.09
CA LYS A 53 -16.00 -11.89 4.77
C LYS A 53 -15.48 -11.97 6.20
N LYS A 54 -14.21 -11.59 6.43
CA LYS A 54 -13.54 -11.75 7.73
C LYS A 54 -12.36 -10.78 7.83
N VAL A 55 -12.14 -10.22 9.02
CA VAL A 55 -10.99 -9.37 9.29
C VAL A 55 -10.16 -9.98 10.42
N ASP A 56 -8.86 -10.19 10.18
CA ASP A 56 -7.91 -10.67 11.17
C ASP A 56 -6.92 -9.56 11.51
N LEU A 57 -6.92 -9.08 12.76
CA LEU A 57 -6.21 -7.87 13.17
C LEU A 57 -4.87 -8.12 13.86
N ASN A 58 -4.56 -9.35 14.25
CA ASN A 58 -3.33 -9.64 14.99
C ASN A 58 -2.52 -10.86 14.51
N PRO A 59 -2.43 -11.13 13.19
CA PRO A 59 -1.69 -12.29 12.69
C PRO A 59 -0.23 -12.32 13.16
N LEU A 60 0.47 -11.18 13.17
CA LEU A 60 1.87 -11.13 13.62
C LEU A 60 2.00 -11.33 15.14
N GLN A 61 1.07 -10.77 15.91
CA GLN A 61 1.08 -10.90 17.37
C GLN A 61 0.92 -12.35 17.82
N ARG A 62 0.25 -13.19 17.02
CA ARG A 62 0.08 -14.62 17.33
C ARG A 62 1.36 -15.45 17.25
N SER A 63 2.47 -14.86 16.81
CA SER A 63 3.80 -15.48 16.99
C SER A 63 4.24 -15.54 18.45
N PHE A 64 3.63 -14.73 19.33
CA PHE A 64 3.90 -14.77 20.77
C PHE A 64 3.04 -15.83 21.48
N PRO A 65 3.63 -16.63 22.39
CA PRO A 65 2.90 -17.65 23.14
C PRO A 65 1.70 -17.07 23.91
N GLY A 66 0.56 -17.76 23.84
CA GLY A 66 -0.65 -17.41 24.60
C GLY A 66 -1.49 -16.26 24.04
N VAL A 67 -1.12 -15.68 22.89
CA VAL A 67 -1.92 -14.64 22.23
C VAL A 67 -3.12 -15.27 21.51
N VAL A 68 -4.33 -14.79 21.85
CA VAL A 68 -5.58 -15.20 21.20
C VAL A 68 -5.77 -14.44 19.88
N ALA A 69 -6.37 -15.10 18.89
CA ALA A 69 -6.68 -14.47 17.61
C ALA A 69 -7.72 -13.35 17.74
N ASP A 70 -7.38 -12.16 17.24
CA ASP A 70 -8.29 -11.02 17.11
C ASP A 70 -8.94 -11.06 15.73
N ILE A 71 -9.94 -11.92 15.62
CA ILE A 71 -10.72 -12.14 14.42
C ILE A 71 -12.07 -11.47 14.58
N ARG A 72 -12.44 -10.64 13.60
CA ARG A 72 -13.70 -9.90 13.54
C ARG A 72 -14.56 -10.36 12.36
N PRO A 73 -15.88 -10.10 12.39
CA PRO A 73 -16.73 -10.19 11.21
C PRO A 73 -16.16 -9.35 10.05
N GLY A 74 -16.48 -9.72 8.82
CA GLY A 74 -16.07 -8.97 7.64
C GLY A 74 -16.57 -7.53 7.61
N ASP A 75 -15.84 -6.66 6.92
CA ASP A 75 -16.19 -5.25 6.73
C ASP A 75 -16.58 -4.96 5.27
N SER A 76 -17.88 -4.76 5.04
CA SER A 76 -18.41 -4.47 3.70
C SER A 76 -17.92 -3.15 3.11
N ARG A 77 -17.36 -2.24 3.91
CA ARG A 77 -16.73 -1.01 3.41
C ARG A 77 -15.50 -1.32 2.55
N ALA A 78 -14.84 -2.47 2.76
CA ALA A 78 -13.70 -2.91 1.95
C ALA A 78 -14.04 -2.99 0.46
N LEU A 79 -15.26 -3.40 0.10
CA LEU A 79 -15.74 -3.52 -1.29
C LEU A 79 -15.75 -2.19 -2.06
N ARG A 80 -15.73 -1.05 -1.36
CA ARG A 80 -15.69 0.29 -1.95
C ARG A 80 -14.33 0.97 -1.85
N ALA A 81 -13.35 0.34 -1.18
CA ALA A 81 -12.01 0.89 -1.05
C ALA A 81 -11.30 0.89 -2.42
N ALA A 82 -10.82 2.05 -2.86
CA ALA A 82 -10.11 2.17 -4.12
C ALA A 82 -8.59 2.32 -3.88
N PRO A 83 -7.74 1.71 -4.71
CA PRO A 83 -6.31 1.96 -4.66
C PRO A 83 -6.08 3.35 -5.24
N HIS A 84 -5.57 4.30 -4.46
CA HIS A 84 -5.36 5.68 -4.92
C HIS A 84 -3.88 5.96 -5.15
N GLN A 85 -3.36 5.56 -6.32
CA GLN A 85 -1.94 5.59 -6.68
C GLN A 85 -1.06 4.78 -5.72
N ILE A 86 -1.50 3.57 -5.36
CA ILE A 86 -0.64 2.68 -4.55
C ILE A 86 0.53 2.23 -5.43
N ARG A 87 1.75 2.54 -5.00
CA ARG A 87 2.97 2.06 -5.65
C ARG A 87 3.25 0.63 -5.21
N VAL A 88 3.40 -0.26 -6.18
CA VAL A 88 3.73 -1.66 -5.96
C VAL A 88 5.08 -1.90 -6.61
N ALA A 89 6.07 -2.27 -5.81
CA ALA A 89 7.45 -2.38 -6.26
C ALA A 89 8.15 -3.58 -5.64
N ARG A 90 9.01 -4.23 -6.42
CA ARG A 90 9.94 -5.22 -5.88
C ARG A 90 11.12 -4.57 -5.17
N GLU A 91 11.71 -5.31 -4.24
CA GLU A 91 12.90 -4.95 -3.47
C GLU A 91 13.85 -6.16 -3.49
N PRO A 92 15.17 -5.96 -3.69
CA PRO A 92 16.11 -7.06 -3.70
C PRO A 92 16.08 -7.87 -2.40
N ASP A 93 16.15 -9.18 -2.52
CA ASP A 93 16.26 -10.11 -1.42
C ASP A 93 17.44 -9.79 -0.50
N VAL A 94 17.26 -10.00 0.81
CA VAL A 94 18.32 -9.83 1.79
C VAL A 94 19.38 -10.92 1.61
N GLY A 95 20.65 -10.54 1.55
CA GLY A 95 21.74 -11.51 1.53
C GLY A 95 21.91 -12.25 2.85
N SER A 96 22.39 -13.50 2.79
CA SER A 96 22.56 -14.38 3.97
C SER A 96 23.48 -13.78 5.03
N GLY A 97 24.58 -13.13 4.61
CA GLY A 97 25.50 -12.43 5.51
C GLY A 97 24.86 -11.25 6.25
N ILE A 98 23.98 -10.49 5.58
CA ILE A 98 23.25 -9.37 6.19
C ILE A 98 22.25 -9.91 7.22
N LEU A 99 21.48 -10.95 6.85
CA LEU A 99 20.52 -11.57 7.74
C LEU A 99 21.21 -12.18 8.98
N PHE A 100 22.34 -12.87 8.80
CA PHE A 100 23.15 -13.40 9.88
C PHE A 100 23.68 -12.28 10.80
N GLY A 101 24.26 -11.23 10.22
CA GLY A 101 24.78 -10.10 10.99
C GLY A 101 23.71 -9.40 11.85
N ALA A 102 22.46 -9.40 11.41
CA ALA A 102 21.36 -8.74 12.12
C ALA A 102 20.59 -9.62 13.11
N THR A 103 20.61 -10.95 12.94
CA THR A 103 19.77 -11.89 13.72
C THR A 103 20.58 -12.93 14.48
N GLY A 104 21.84 -13.16 14.12
CA GLY A 104 22.66 -14.27 14.60
C GLY A 104 22.24 -15.64 14.05
N VAL A 105 21.21 -15.69 13.19
CA VAL A 105 20.71 -16.94 12.61
C VAL A 105 21.29 -17.09 11.21
N LEU A 106 22.05 -18.17 11.00
CA LEU A 106 22.58 -18.51 9.69
C LEU A 106 21.48 -19.17 8.88
N ARG A 107 20.96 -18.45 7.88
CA ARG A 107 20.08 -19.00 6.86
C ARG A 107 20.84 -19.02 5.53
N THR A 108 21.10 -20.22 5.03
CA THR A 108 21.87 -20.45 3.80
C THR A 108 21.17 -19.87 2.57
N ASP A 109 19.83 -19.89 2.57
CA ASP A 109 19.00 -19.31 1.52
C ASP A 109 17.90 -18.40 2.12
N PRO A 110 18.16 -17.09 2.23
CA PRO A 110 17.20 -16.09 2.70
C PRO A 110 16.23 -15.61 1.62
N THR A 111 16.23 -16.22 0.43
CA THR A 111 15.30 -15.88 -0.67
C THR A 111 13.88 -15.74 -0.16
N GLY A 112 13.19 -14.73 -0.68
CA GLY A 112 11.86 -14.35 -0.29
C GLY A 112 11.78 -13.39 0.89
N LEU A 113 12.89 -12.79 1.35
CA LEU A 113 12.90 -11.86 2.47
C LEU A 113 13.53 -10.52 2.10
N ILE A 114 12.90 -9.44 2.55
CA ILE A 114 13.39 -8.06 2.44
C ILE A 114 13.47 -7.41 3.81
N ALA A 115 14.30 -6.39 3.95
CA ALA A 115 14.38 -5.61 5.17
C ALA A 115 13.11 -4.76 5.36
N CYS A 116 12.47 -4.89 6.52
CA CYS A 116 11.29 -4.10 6.86
C CYS A 116 11.71 -2.82 7.59
N PRO A 117 11.40 -1.62 7.05
CA PRO A 117 11.83 -0.35 7.63
C PRO A 117 11.10 -0.07 8.94
N GLN A 118 11.83 0.32 9.97
CA GLN A 118 11.22 0.65 11.26
C GLN A 118 10.29 1.87 11.13
N PRO A 119 9.11 1.87 11.79
CA PRO A 119 8.64 0.88 12.77
C PRO A 119 7.82 -0.27 12.13
N CYS A 120 8.47 -1.41 11.88
CA CYS A 120 7.80 -2.67 11.55
C CYS A 120 7.90 -3.61 12.76
N ASN A 121 6.89 -4.47 12.97
CA ASN A 121 6.93 -5.49 14.03
C ASN A 121 8.00 -6.57 13.82
N VAL A 122 8.52 -6.66 12.59
CA VAL A 122 9.56 -7.59 12.18
C VAL A 122 10.71 -6.82 11.53
N ARG A 123 11.92 -7.38 11.59
CA ARG A 123 13.10 -6.81 10.90
C ARG A 123 13.15 -7.20 9.43
N TYR A 124 12.61 -8.36 9.10
CA TYR A 124 12.58 -8.93 7.76
C TYR A 124 11.21 -9.53 7.49
N ALA A 125 10.71 -9.38 6.27
CA ALA A 125 9.40 -9.86 5.85
C ALA A 125 9.43 -10.24 4.37
N ALA A 126 8.44 -11.00 3.91
CA ALA A 126 8.27 -11.28 2.48
C ALA A 126 7.81 -10.05 1.70
N ALA A 127 7.03 -9.20 2.37
CA ALA A 127 6.56 -7.92 1.89
C ALA A 127 6.26 -6.98 3.06
N PHE A 128 6.04 -5.71 2.76
CA PHE A 128 5.50 -4.74 3.70
C PHE A 128 4.75 -3.62 2.98
N SER A 129 3.82 -3.00 3.70
CA SER A 129 3.10 -1.81 3.28
C SER A 129 3.42 -0.60 4.15
N LYS A 130 3.65 0.54 3.50
CA LYS A 130 3.68 1.87 4.11
C LYS A 130 2.45 2.65 3.66
N TYR A 131 1.56 2.92 4.60
CA TYR A 131 0.24 3.48 4.32
C TYR A 131 0.29 4.98 4.01
N ASP A 132 1.14 5.71 4.73
CA ASP A 132 1.42 7.14 4.52
C ASP A 132 1.99 7.42 3.13
N LEU A 133 2.86 6.53 2.64
CA LEU A 133 3.49 6.62 1.32
C LEU A 133 2.73 5.87 0.22
N ARG A 134 1.61 5.22 0.56
CA ARG A 134 0.83 4.36 -0.35
C ARG A 134 1.72 3.42 -1.13
N LEU A 135 2.57 2.69 -0.42
CA LEU A 135 3.62 1.86 -0.97
C LEU A 135 3.47 0.45 -0.45
N THR A 136 3.59 -0.52 -1.34
CA THR A 136 3.77 -1.93 -1.00
C THR A 136 5.06 -2.42 -1.67
N ARG A 137 5.95 -3.02 -0.87
CA ARG A 137 7.18 -3.65 -1.34
C ARG A 137 7.19 -5.12 -1.03
N TYR A 138 7.76 -5.93 -1.90
CA TYR A 138 7.91 -7.37 -1.73
C TYR A 138 9.27 -7.83 -2.27
N ALA A 139 9.72 -9.02 -1.84
CA ALA A 139 10.99 -9.59 -2.31
C ALA A 139 10.96 -9.87 -3.81
N GLU A 140 12.02 -9.47 -4.51
CA GLU A 140 12.15 -9.62 -5.97
C GLU A 140 12.03 -11.08 -6.42
N SER A 141 12.50 -12.03 -5.62
CA SER A 141 12.35 -13.46 -5.91
C SER A 141 10.91 -13.89 -6.16
N TRP A 142 9.93 -13.21 -5.56
CA TRP A 142 8.52 -13.56 -5.71
C TRP A 142 7.94 -13.20 -7.08
N GLU A 143 8.59 -12.36 -7.90
CA GLU A 143 8.13 -12.05 -9.28
C GLU A 143 8.01 -13.32 -10.16
N PHE A 144 8.72 -14.39 -9.80
CA PHE A 144 8.80 -15.61 -10.60
C PHE A 144 8.16 -16.83 -9.92
N GLU A 145 7.73 -16.69 -8.66
CA GLU A 145 7.21 -17.79 -7.85
C GLU A 145 5.69 -17.89 -7.86
N GLY A 146 5.09 -17.92 -9.06
CA GLY A 146 3.67 -18.25 -9.29
C GLY A 146 2.70 -17.64 -8.26
N ASP A 147 1.96 -18.51 -7.55
CA ASP A 147 0.92 -18.13 -6.59
C ASP A 147 1.45 -17.35 -5.37
N ASN A 148 2.75 -17.41 -5.06
CA ASN A 148 3.33 -16.70 -3.92
C ASN A 148 3.20 -15.18 -4.08
N PHE A 149 3.41 -14.66 -5.29
CA PHE A 149 3.18 -13.24 -5.58
C PHE A 149 1.75 -12.82 -5.23
N VAL A 150 0.76 -13.60 -5.69
CA VAL A 150 -0.66 -13.32 -5.46
C VAL A 150 -0.99 -13.34 -3.98
N ILE A 151 -0.59 -14.38 -3.25
CA ILE A 151 -0.90 -14.53 -1.83
C ILE A 151 -0.27 -13.40 -1.00
N ILE A 152 1.00 -13.10 -1.24
CA ILE A 152 1.73 -12.06 -0.51
C ILE A 152 1.11 -10.69 -0.80
N LEU A 153 0.84 -10.40 -2.07
CA LEU A 153 0.31 -9.10 -2.45
C LEU A 153 -1.15 -8.93 -2.02
N GLU A 154 -1.95 -10.00 -2.01
CA GLU A 154 -3.31 -9.95 -1.45
C GLU A 154 -3.26 -9.52 0.02
N TYR A 155 -2.40 -10.14 0.84
CA TYR A 155 -2.23 -9.77 2.24
C TYR A 155 -1.82 -8.29 2.42
N GLU A 156 -0.91 -7.79 1.59
CA GLU A 156 -0.49 -6.39 1.64
C GLU A 156 -1.57 -5.42 1.14
N PHE A 157 -2.39 -5.80 0.18
CA PHE A 157 -3.54 -5.01 -0.23
C PHE A 157 -4.64 -5.01 0.82
N GLU A 158 -4.87 -6.11 1.53
CA GLU A 158 -5.72 -6.11 2.71
C GLU A 158 -5.21 -5.09 3.74
N ASN A 159 -3.89 -5.02 3.97
CA ASN A 159 -3.28 -4.06 4.88
C ASN A 159 -3.56 -2.61 4.45
N GLN A 160 -3.37 -2.29 3.17
CA GLN A 160 -3.69 -0.96 2.63
C GLN A 160 -5.17 -0.62 2.80
N ILE A 161 -6.08 -1.56 2.51
CA ILE A 161 -7.53 -1.37 2.66
C ILE A 161 -7.89 -1.13 4.13
N LEU A 162 -7.42 -1.97 5.05
CA LEU A 162 -7.69 -1.84 6.49
C LEU A 162 -7.18 -0.51 7.04
N SER A 163 -6.01 -0.06 6.60
CA SER A 163 -5.49 1.26 6.97
C SER A 163 -6.42 2.39 6.51
N VAL A 164 -6.88 2.36 5.26
CA VAL A 164 -7.85 3.34 4.73
C VAL A 164 -9.18 3.32 5.50
N LEU A 165 -9.61 2.14 5.94
CA LEU A 165 -10.83 1.97 6.74
C LEU A 165 -10.69 2.40 8.21
N GLY A 166 -9.49 2.80 8.63
CA GLY A 166 -9.20 3.32 9.97
C GLY A 166 -8.89 2.24 11.01
N TYR A 167 -8.51 1.03 10.59
CA TYR A 167 -8.10 -0.02 11.51
C TYR A 167 -6.73 0.25 12.12
N ASN A 168 -6.52 -0.28 13.32
CA ASN A 168 -5.21 -0.28 13.95
C ASN A 168 -4.31 -1.33 13.31
N MET A 169 -3.28 -0.87 12.59
CA MET A 169 -2.35 -1.73 11.86
C MET A 169 -1.16 -2.22 12.70
N ARG A 170 -1.18 -1.99 14.02
CA ARG A 170 -0.05 -2.30 14.91
C ARG A 170 0.41 -3.76 14.86
N TRP A 171 -0.43 -4.72 14.52
CA TRP A 171 -0.08 -6.16 14.53
C TRP A 171 -0.35 -6.88 13.20
N ARG A 172 -0.51 -6.08 12.14
CA ARG A 172 -0.65 -6.55 10.75
C ARG A 172 0.69 -6.55 10.05
#